data_AF-A0AAD8JVL8-F1
#
_entry.id   AF-A0AAD8JVL8-F1
#
_cell.length_a   1.000
_cell.length_b   1.000
_cell.length_c   1.000
_cell.angle_alpha   90.00
_cell.angle_beta   90.00
_cell.angle_gamma   90.00
#
_symmetry.space_group_name_H-M   'P 1'
#
loop_
_entity.id
_entity.type
_entity.pdbx_description
1 polymer ?
#
loop_
_entity_poly.entity_id
_entity_poly.type
_entity_poly.pdbx_seq_one_letter_code
_entity_poly.pdbx_strand_id
1 'polypeptide(L)'
;MRTNVFSICLVFSAYIVFLHLILPHGIATTVLCSGGGATPVIGGGPTVRKDERWRLVWSEFGEISTVKISSGMKTGCYHLHFITMDPHSLFLPAYLYSEMVLFVNSGNGTLSWIEVDKDEHELQQLKLETGDIHTLQPHNIFYLQNNLEADDPQDLQIYAIFFDSQTDLRNQEFGRVYAGVHDLMLRFDNTVLQAALNVSEEVIQELRGGESQPLIVLENDSKTNTSTSEVGSRVLKALLRTQSYDIFDLENKKKKDKKKKKKDKKKKDKKEKEKEEIKTYNIFKADHDVENPHGWSVTANNKQLDHVSHVSDFSVFMVNLTEGSMMGPHWNPTSEEIAIVLRGQGMVQVVCPSVPSETGCKGSRFRVEEGDVFMVPRYHPMAQMSYSNKSFVFMGFTMTSENNSTQYLAGDKSILQTLDKTVLAESFDVRNTTLADAVLSGQKESIFLECKSCAEDEQRLMEEEGVSGGGWQEADIEGEIARGEELEMRRRLRKAEEAAARRRKVTEKGGS
;
A
#
# COMPACT_ATOMS: atom_id res chain seq x y z
N MET A 1 -16.59 -24.86 79.14
CA MET A 1 -16.35 -23.45 79.53
C MET A 1 -15.39 -22.84 78.51
N ARG A 2 -15.87 -22.00 77.58
CA ARG A 2 -15.68 -20.52 77.55
C ARG A 2 -14.22 -20.07 77.69
N THR A 3 -13.57 -19.25 76.85
CA THR A 3 -13.80 -18.59 75.54
C THR A 3 -12.53 -17.76 75.22
N ASN A 4 -12.39 -17.34 73.95
CA ASN A 4 -11.51 -16.29 73.36
C ASN A 4 -10.08 -16.70 72.96
N VAL A 5 -9.71 -16.83 71.67
CA VAL A 5 -9.80 -15.98 70.45
C VAL A 5 -8.65 -14.95 70.36
N PHE A 6 -7.96 -14.98 69.22
CA PHE A 6 -6.91 -14.11 68.65
C PHE A 6 -5.46 -14.64 68.62
N SER A 7 -4.89 -14.58 67.40
CA SER A 7 -3.46 -14.68 67.04
C SER A 7 -2.95 -16.00 66.45
N ILE A 8 -3.50 -16.40 65.28
CA ILE A 8 -2.89 -17.40 64.37
C ILE A 8 -2.65 -16.81 62.96
N CYS A 9 -2.80 -15.49 62.76
CA CYS A 9 -2.69 -14.87 61.42
C CYS A 9 -1.41 -14.07 61.11
N LEU A 10 -0.31 -14.20 61.87
CA LEU A 10 0.87 -13.33 61.66
C LEU A 10 2.24 -13.99 61.54
N VAL A 11 2.34 -15.32 61.44
CA VAL A 11 3.67 -15.99 61.39
C VAL A 11 3.91 -16.81 60.11
N PHE A 12 2.91 -17.03 59.26
CA PHE A 12 3.09 -17.77 58.00
C PHE A 12 3.16 -16.91 56.73
N SER A 13 2.99 -15.57 56.81
CA SER A 13 3.09 -14.68 55.63
C SER A 13 4.50 -14.14 55.35
N ALA A 14 5.49 -14.44 56.19
CA ALA A 14 6.83 -13.85 56.07
C ALA A 14 7.87 -14.78 55.41
N TYR A 15 7.58 -16.07 55.24
CA TYR A 15 8.54 -17.03 54.68
C TYR A 15 8.33 -17.39 53.19
N ILE A 16 7.25 -16.89 52.57
CA ILE A 16 7.00 -17.09 51.12
C ILE A 16 7.50 -15.90 50.27
N VAL A 17 7.84 -14.76 50.89
CA VAL A 17 8.26 -13.55 50.15
C VAL A 17 9.78 -13.46 49.93
N PHE A 18 10.59 -14.33 50.54
CA PHE A 18 12.06 -14.21 50.48
C PHE A 18 12.79 -15.26 49.62
N LEU A 19 12.07 -16.08 48.86
CA LEU A 19 12.63 -17.10 47.95
C LEU A 19 12.26 -16.87 46.47
N HIS A 20 11.85 -15.65 46.11
CA HIS A 20 11.53 -15.23 44.72
C HIS A 20 12.40 -14.08 44.19
N LEU A 21 13.48 -13.73 44.87
CA LEU A 21 14.51 -12.84 44.35
C LEU A 21 15.82 -13.61 44.36
N ILE A 22 16.46 -13.71 43.19
CA ILE A 22 17.69 -14.47 42.85
C ILE A 22 17.40 -15.82 42.18
N LEU A 23 17.06 -15.75 40.88
CA LEU A 23 17.55 -16.59 39.77
C LEU A 23 16.97 -16.04 38.44
N PRO A 24 17.76 -15.77 37.39
CA PRO A 24 17.28 -15.15 36.17
C PRO A 24 16.79 -16.22 35.18
N HIS A 25 15.47 -16.39 35.08
CA HIS A 25 14.76 -17.23 34.10
C HIS A 25 13.57 -16.35 33.63
N GLY A 26 13.35 -16.03 32.36
CA GLY A 26 13.39 -16.90 31.19
C GLY A 26 12.29 -17.96 31.35
N ILE A 27 11.11 -17.74 30.77
CA ILE A 27 9.94 -18.63 30.53
C ILE A 27 8.72 -17.69 30.42
N ALA A 28 8.10 -17.44 29.26
CA ALA A 28 7.25 -18.34 28.47
C ALA A 28 6.09 -18.96 29.29
N THR A 29 4.99 -18.21 29.48
CA THR A 29 3.67 -18.85 29.71
C THR A 29 2.62 -18.22 28.83
N THR A 30 2.29 -19.00 27.81
CA THR A 30 1.11 -18.98 26.94
C THR A 30 -0.19 -18.76 27.70
N VAL A 31 -0.96 -17.77 27.28
CA VAL A 31 -2.43 -17.82 27.36
C VAL A 31 -2.90 -18.16 25.95
N LEU A 32 -3.24 -19.44 25.76
CA LEU A 32 -3.99 -19.94 24.64
C LEU A 32 -5.46 -19.56 24.86
N CYS A 33 -5.99 -18.69 24.01
CA CYS A 33 -7.37 -18.77 23.51
C CYS A 33 -7.47 -17.95 22.20
N SER A 34 -7.50 -18.70 21.09
CA SER A 34 -8.03 -18.34 19.77
C SER A 34 -7.40 -17.15 19.01
N GLY A 35 -6.39 -17.48 18.20
CA GLY A 35 -6.23 -16.95 16.84
C GLY A 35 -6.05 -15.44 16.68
N GLY A 36 -4.85 -14.94 16.98
CA GLY A 36 -4.38 -13.62 16.55
C GLY A 36 -2.88 -13.72 16.28
N GLY A 37 -2.53 -13.88 15.00
CA GLY A 37 -1.13 -13.94 14.56
C GLY A 37 -0.38 -12.67 14.94
N ALA A 38 0.92 -12.85 15.21
CA ALA A 38 1.86 -11.78 15.48
C ALA A 38 1.70 -10.61 14.49
N THR A 39 1.59 -9.40 15.02
CA THR A 39 1.66 -8.13 14.29
C THR A 39 2.90 -8.07 13.39
N PRO A 40 2.80 -7.59 12.13
CA PRO A 40 4.01 -7.22 11.40
C PRO A 40 4.00 -5.84 10.76
N VAL A 41 5.14 -5.20 10.98
CA VAL A 41 5.88 -4.23 10.15
C VAL A 41 5.08 -3.03 9.67
N ILE A 42 4.98 -2.05 10.57
CA ILE A 42 5.19 -0.66 10.17
C ILE A 42 6.61 -0.63 9.61
N GLY A 43 6.77 -0.40 8.31
CA GLY A 43 8.07 -0.03 7.78
C GLY A 43 8.46 1.30 8.39
N GLY A 44 9.14 1.30 9.54
CA GLY A 44 9.92 2.46 10.01
C GLY A 44 11.10 2.73 9.06
N GLY A 45 11.26 1.93 8.02
CA GLY A 45 12.25 2.01 6.98
C GLY A 45 11.73 2.49 5.64
N PRO A 46 12.58 3.05 4.77
CA PRO A 46 12.21 3.42 3.41
C PRO A 46 11.86 2.22 2.52
N THR A 47 12.02 0.99 3.00
CA THR A 47 11.80 -0.24 2.21
C THR A 47 11.01 -1.29 2.97
N VAL A 48 10.20 -2.07 2.24
CA VAL A 48 9.56 -3.30 2.73
C VAL A 48 9.83 -4.41 1.72
N ARG A 49 10.46 -5.50 2.17
CA ARG A 49 10.81 -6.61 1.26
C ARG A 49 9.60 -7.43 0.86
N LYS A 50 9.69 -8.10 -0.29
CA LYS A 50 8.62 -8.98 -0.78
C LYS A 50 8.17 -10.03 0.26
N ASP A 51 9.12 -10.65 0.95
CA ASP A 51 8.89 -11.70 1.94
C ASP A 51 8.42 -11.17 3.31
N GLU A 52 8.57 -9.88 3.56
CA GLU A 52 8.10 -9.19 4.76
C GLU A 52 6.66 -8.69 4.65
N ARG A 53 6.06 -8.76 3.46
CA ARG A 53 4.66 -8.34 3.22
C ARG A 53 3.70 -9.19 4.04
N TRP A 54 2.71 -8.56 4.66
CA TRP A 54 1.73 -9.28 5.44
C TRP A 54 0.74 -10.00 4.54
N ARG A 55 0.57 -11.31 4.72
CA ARG A 55 -0.41 -12.09 3.96
C ARG A 55 -1.82 -11.89 4.56
N LEU A 56 -2.68 -11.18 3.85
CA LEU A 56 -4.08 -10.93 4.24
C LEU A 56 -5.00 -12.11 3.94
N VAL A 57 -4.85 -12.68 2.75
CA VAL A 57 -5.67 -13.80 2.27
C VAL A 57 -4.77 -14.81 1.60
N TRP A 58 -5.09 -16.08 1.79
CA TRP A 58 -4.45 -17.19 1.13
C TRP A 58 -5.51 -18.22 0.74
N SER A 59 -5.38 -18.78 -0.45
CA SER A 59 -6.09 -19.97 -0.89
C SER A 59 -5.20 -20.82 -1.80
N GLU A 60 -5.70 -21.99 -2.20
CA GLU A 60 -5.04 -22.84 -3.20
C GLU A 60 -5.04 -22.25 -4.62
N PHE A 61 -5.72 -21.12 -4.84
CA PHE A 61 -5.93 -20.49 -6.15
C PHE A 61 -5.40 -19.04 -6.22
N GLY A 62 -4.70 -18.60 -5.18
CA GLY A 62 -4.13 -17.27 -5.13
C GLY A 62 -3.87 -16.74 -3.72
N GLU A 63 -3.27 -15.56 -3.64
CA GLU A 63 -3.00 -14.87 -2.38
C GLU A 63 -3.17 -13.36 -2.50
N ILE A 64 -3.37 -12.73 -1.35
CA ILE A 64 -3.36 -11.27 -1.19
C ILE A 64 -2.35 -10.96 -0.10
N SER A 65 -1.30 -10.23 -0.43
CA SER A 65 -0.37 -9.66 0.54
C SER A 65 -0.50 -8.14 0.59
N THR A 66 -0.11 -7.52 1.70
CA THR A 66 -0.24 -6.08 1.91
C THR A 66 0.99 -5.45 2.54
N VAL A 67 1.18 -4.17 2.24
CA VAL A 67 2.10 -3.26 2.93
C VAL A 67 1.31 -2.02 3.34
N LYS A 68 1.47 -1.62 4.60
CA LYS A 68 0.97 -0.33 5.10
C LYS A 68 2.13 0.67 5.14
N ILE A 69 1.97 1.80 4.47
CA ILE A 69 2.95 2.88 4.41
C ILE A 69 2.37 4.09 5.13
N SER A 70 3.04 4.58 6.17
CA SER A 70 2.70 5.86 6.78
C SER A 70 3.40 6.99 6.02
N SER A 71 2.63 7.97 5.56
CA SER A 71 3.21 9.24 5.12
C SER A 71 3.90 9.90 6.32
N GLY A 72 5.09 10.48 6.11
CA GLY A 72 5.77 11.28 7.15
C GLY A 72 5.02 12.58 7.49
N MET A 73 3.94 12.88 6.75
CA MET A 73 3.03 13.98 7.04
C MET A 73 1.86 13.52 7.90
N LYS A 74 1.29 14.45 8.68
CA LYS A 74 0.10 14.24 9.53
C LYS A 74 -1.19 13.86 8.77
N THR A 75 -1.12 13.46 7.50
CA THR A 75 -2.24 13.51 6.55
C THR A 75 -2.74 12.17 5.99
N GLY A 76 -2.12 11.01 6.26
CA GLY A 76 -2.73 9.72 5.91
C GLY A 76 -1.80 8.51 5.92
N CYS A 77 -2.38 7.32 5.84
CA CYS A 77 -1.68 6.06 5.56
C CYS A 77 -2.09 5.55 4.17
N TYR A 78 -1.20 4.82 3.51
CA TYR A 78 -1.47 4.14 2.26
C TYR A 78 -1.43 2.63 2.49
N HIS A 79 -2.36 1.93 1.85
CA HIS A 79 -2.35 0.48 1.83
C HIS A 79 -2.01 0.04 0.41
N LEU A 80 -0.96 -0.75 0.25
CA LEU A 80 -0.66 -1.47 -0.98
C LEU A 80 -1.15 -2.90 -0.82
N HIS A 81 -1.92 -3.40 -1.77
CA HIS A 81 -2.29 -4.81 -1.87
C HIS A 81 -1.69 -5.40 -3.13
N PHE A 82 -1.12 -6.59 -2.99
CA PHE A 82 -0.58 -7.40 -4.07
C PHE A 82 -1.47 -8.62 -4.20
N ILE A 83 -2.28 -8.65 -5.26
CA ILE A 83 -3.25 -9.71 -5.53
C ILE A 83 -2.65 -10.61 -6.61
N THR A 84 -2.50 -11.89 -6.29
CA THR A 84 -2.06 -12.92 -7.25
C THR A 84 -3.15 -13.96 -7.36
N MET A 85 -3.57 -14.23 -8.60
CA MET A 85 -4.70 -15.07 -8.94
C MET A 85 -4.26 -16.10 -9.97
N ASP A 86 -4.35 -17.39 -9.62
CA ASP A 86 -3.99 -18.49 -10.50
C ASP A 86 -4.95 -18.57 -11.70
N PRO A 87 -4.58 -19.24 -12.80
CA PRO A 87 -5.48 -19.46 -13.93
C PRO A 87 -6.80 -20.11 -13.48
N HIS A 88 -7.93 -19.68 -14.08
CA HIS A 88 -9.27 -20.11 -13.68
C HIS A 88 -9.67 -19.78 -12.24
N SER A 89 -9.10 -18.75 -11.63
CA SER A 89 -9.55 -18.26 -10.32
C SER A 89 -10.55 -17.10 -10.43
N LEU A 90 -11.40 -17.00 -9.40
CA LEU A 90 -12.40 -15.96 -9.21
C LEU A 90 -12.13 -15.27 -7.87
N PHE A 91 -11.92 -13.96 -7.91
CA PHE A 91 -12.00 -13.10 -6.74
C PHE A 91 -13.47 -12.84 -6.45
N LEU A 92 -13.98 -13.32 -5.31
CA LEU A 92 -15.38 -13.22 -4.92
C LEU A 92 -15.83 -11.75 -4.73
N PRO A 93 -17.12 -11.45 -4.96
CA PRO A 93 -17.64 -10.09 -4.83
C PRO A 93 -17.28 -9.44 -3.49
N ALA A 94 -16.67 -8.26 -3.58
CA ALA A 94 -16.29 -7.43 -2.42
C ALA A 94 -16.81 -6.01 -2.58
N TYR A 95 -17.33 -5.47 -1.48
CA TYR A 95 -17.72 -4.07 -1.35
C TYR A 95 -16.49 -3.22 -1.00
N LEU A 96 -16.24 -2.19 -1.80
CA LEU A 96 -15.07 -1.32 -1.71
C LEU A 96 -15.35 -0.10 -0.83
N TYR A 97 -14.53 0.11 0.21
CA TYR A 97 -14.66 1.22 1.16
C TYR A 97 -13.78 2.42 0.81
N SER A 98 -12.63 2.17 0.18
CA SER A 98 -11.65 3.19 -0.19
C SER A 98 -11.52 3.25 -1.69
N GLU A 99 -11.12 4.40 -2.23
CA GLU A 99 -10.67 4.48 -3.60
C GLU A 99 -9.52 3.49 -3.83
N MET A 100 -9.56 2.82 -4.98
CA MET A 100 -8.60 1.81 -5.40
C MET A 100 -8.02 2.20 -6.75
N VAL A 101 -6.70 2.32 -6.83
CA VAL A 101 -5.97 2.42 -8.10
C VAL A 101 -5.26 1.12 -8.33
N LEU A 102 -5.59 0.43 -9.42
CA LEU A 102 -5.01 -0.85 -9.77
C LEU A 102 -4.08 -0.72 -10.97
N PHE A 103 -2.97 -1.45 -10.92
CA PHE A 103 -2.03 -1.68 -12.01
C PHE A 103 -1.93 -3.18 -12.26
N VAL A 104 -2.10 -3.60 -13.52
CA VAL A 104 -1.96 -5.00 -13.93
C VAL A 104 -0.50 -5.29 -14.24
N ASN A 105 0.17 -6.00 -13.32
CA ASN A 105 1.59 -6.35 -13.46
C ASN A 105 1.82 -7.48 -14.48
N SER A 106 0.96 -8.50 -14.48
CA SER A 106 1.04 -9.63 -15.41
C SER A 106 -0.31 -10.31 -15.59
N GLY A 107 -0.45 -11.08 -16.66
CA GLY A 107 -1.65 -11.84 -16.97
C GLY A 107 -2.80 -10.98 -17.50
N ASN A 108 -3.93 -11.65 -17.76
CA ASN A 108 -5.13 -11.05 -18.33
C ASN A 108 -6.35 -11.42 -17.48
N GLY A 109 -7.34 -10.54 -17.42
CA GLY A 109 -8.50 -10.78 -16.57
C GLY A 109 -9.74 -10.01 -16.97
N THR A 110 -10.83 -10.23 -16.25
CA THR A 110 -12.05 -9.43 -16.35
C THR A 110 -12.33 -8.79 -15.00
N LEU A 111 -12.32 -7.46 -14.95
CA LEU A 111 -12.84 -6.70 -13.82
C LEU A 111 -14.31 -6.39 -14.07
N SER A 112 -15.15 -6.70 -13.09
CA SER A 112 -16.58 -6.42 -13.16
C SER A 112 -17.03 -5.73 -11.89
N TRP A 113 -17.84 -4.68 -12.01
CA TRP A 113 -18.33 -3.94 -10.85
C TRP A 113 -19.71 -3.33 -11.06
N ILE A 114 -20.34 -2.99 -9.95
CA ILE A 114 -21.59 -2.25 -9.90
C ILE A 114 -21.44 -1.08 -8.94
N GLU A 115 -21.87 0.09 -9.39
CA GLU A 115 -21.95 1.30 -8.57
C GLU A 115 -23.21 1.25 -7.71
N VAL A 116 -23.03 1.25 -6.38
CA VAL A 116 -24.14 1.11 -5.41
C VAL A 116 -24.92 2.42 -5.25
N ASP A 117 -24.29 3.57 -5.47
CA ASP A 117 -24.91 4.88 -5.23
C ASP A 117 -25.75 5.40 -6.42
N LYS A 118 -25.80 4.67 -7.54
CA LYS A 118 -26.59 5.03 -8.72
C LYS A 118 -27.96 4.35 -8.72
N ASP A 119 -28.98 5.07 -9.18
CA ASP A 119 -30.37 4.60 -9.28
C ASP A 119 -30.53 3.35 -10.18
N GLU A 120 -29.68 3.23 -11.20
CA GLU A 120 -29.62 2.06 -12.09
C GLU A 120 -28.33 1.28 -11.84
N HIS A 121 -28.45 0.13 -11.17
CA HIS A 121 -27.36 -0.80 -10.92
C HIS A 121 -27.01 -1.59 -12.20
N GLU A 122 -26.32 -0.95 -13.14
CA GLU A 122 -25.76 -1.61 -14.31
C GLU A 122 -24.43 -2.30 -13.97
N LEU A 123 -24.28 -3.56 -14.41
CA LEU A 123 -22.98 -4.24 -14.38
C LEU A 123 -22.07 -3.62 -15.43
N GLN A 124 -20.95 -3.08 -14.96
CA GLN A 124 -19.83 -2.64 -15.78
C GLN A 124 -18.80 -3.75 -15.83
N GLN A 125 -18.19 -3.93 -17.00
CA GLN A 125 -17.15 -4.94 -17.23
C GLN A 125 -16.02 -4.34 -18.05
N LEU A 126 -14.81 -4.70 -17.68
CA LEU A 126 -13.58 -4.27 -18.31
C LEU A 126 -12.64 -5.46 -18.44
N LYS A 127 -12.14 -5.69 -19.65
CA LYS A 127 -11.05 -6.64 -19.87
C LYS A 127 -9.75 -5.96 -19.49
N LEU A 128 -8.96 -6.65 -18.67
CA LEU A 128 -7.67 -6.20 -18.18
C LEU A 128 -6.57 -6.91 -18.96
N GLU A 129 -5.59 -6.13 -19.41
CA GLU A 129 -4.34 -6.58 -20.00
C GLU A 129 -3.16 -6.09 -19.15
N THR A 130 -2.02 -6.76 -19.27
CA THR A 130 -0.76 -6.32 -18.65
C THR A 130 -0.44 -4.86 -19.01
N GLY A 131 -0.14 -4.04 -17.99
CA GLY A 131 0.10 -2.61 -18.11
C GLY A 131 -1.11 -1.72 -17.93
N ASP A 132 -2.31 -2.27 -17.86
CA ASP A 132 -3.52 -1.47 -17.65
C ASP A 132 -3.55 -0.87 -16.24
N ILE A 133 -3.95 0.40 -16.19
CA ILE A 133 -4.23 1.17 -14.99
C ILE A 133 -5.72 1.50 -14.99
N HIS A 134 -6.38 1.21 -13.87
CA HIS A 134 -7.79 1.53 -13.68
C HIS A 134 -8.09 1.97 -12.25
N THR A 135 -9.15 2.76 -12.09
CA THR A 135 -9.55 3.30 -10.79
C THR A 135 -10.96 2.84 -10.46
N LEU A 136 -11.17 2.31 -9.27
CA LEU A 136 -12.49 2.05 -8.72
C LEU A 136 -12.75 3.01 -7.55
N GLN A 137 -13.89 3.69 -7.62
CA GLN A 137 -14.33 4.60 -6.57
C GLN A 137 -14.90 3.82 -5.36
N PRO A 138 -14.92 4.40 -4.15
CA PRO A 138 -15.65 3.83 -3.03
C PRO A 138 -17.12 3.54 -3.38
N HIS A 139 -17.76 2.64 -2.62
CA HIS A 139 -19.17 2.24 -2.81
C HIS A 139 -19.42 1.43 -4.10
N ASN A 140 -18.38 0.81 -4.64
CA ASN A 140 -18.49 -0.20 -5.69
C ASN A 140 -18.51 -1.61 -5.10
N ILE A 141 -19.31 -2.51 -5.67
CA ILE A 141 -19.12 -3.96 -5.48
C ILE A 141 -18.41 -4.51 -6.71
N PHE A 142 -17.22 -5.05 -6.54
CA PHE A 142 -16.41 -5.58 -7.64
C PHE A 142 -16.05 -7.05 -7.45
N TYR A 143 -15.72 -7.71 -8.55
CA TYR A 143 -15.12 -9.03 -8.60
C TYR A 143 -14.15 -9.12 -9.78
N LEU A 144 -13.19 -10.04 -9.70
CA LEU A 144 -12.16 -10.26 -10.72
C LEU A 144 -12.16 -11.71 -11.16
N GLN A 145 -11.94 -11.93 -12.45
CA GLN A 145 -11.77 -13.25 -13.04
C GLN A 145 -10.42 -13.31 -13.75
N ASN A 146 -9.62 -14.35 -13.49
CA ASN A 146 -8.45 -14.63 -14.32
C ASN A 146 -8.94 -15.37 -15.59
N ASN A 147 -8.83 -14.72 -16.74
CA ASN A 147 -9.31 -15.26 -18.01
C ASN A 147 -8.27 -16.25 -18.56
N LEU A 148 -8.67 -17.49 -18.85
CA LEU A 148 -7.77 -18.43 -19.49
C LEU A 148 -7.53 -18.08 -20.97
N GLU A 149 -6.29 -17.76 -21.32
CA GLU A 149 -5.84 -17.88 -22.71
C GLU A 149 -5.38 -19.31 -22.96
N ALA A 150 -5.92 -19.95 -23.99
CA ALA A 150 -5.77 -21.39 -24.23
C ALA A 150 -4.31 -21.85 -24.47
N ASP A 151 -3.44 -20.91 -24.87
CA ASP A 151 -2.09 -21.21 -25.32
C ASP A 151 -0.99 -20.83 -24.30
N ASP A 152 -1.28 -20.01 -23.28
CA ASP A 152 -0.33 -19.62 -22.23
C ASP A 152 -1.06 -19.17 -20.95
N PRO A 153 -1.41 -20.10 -20.04
CA PRO A 153 -2.09 -19.75 -18.79
C PRO A 153 -1.12 -19.00 -17.86
N GLN A 154 -1.41 -17.73 -17.61
CA GLN A 154 -0.61 -16.87 -16.73
C GLN A 154 -1.37 -16.47 -15.47
N ASP A 155 -0.64 -16.29 -14.38
CA ASP A 155 -1.19 -15.71 -13.15
C ASP A 155 -1.54 -14.24 -13.40
N LEU A 156 -2.74 -13.85 -13.00
CA LEU A 156 -3.15 -12.46 -12.96
C LEU A 156 -2.56 -11.81 -11.71
N GLN A 157 -1.64 -10.86 -11.90
CA GLN A 157 -1.02 -10.11 -10.82
C GLN A 157 -1.46 -8.65 -10.87
N ILE A 158 -2.10 -8.19 -9.80
CA ILE A 158 -2.60 -6.82 -9.67
C ILE A 158 -1.96 -6.16 -8.46
N TYR A 159 -1.39 -4.97 -8.66
CA TYR A 159 -0.89 -4.11 -7.60
C TYR A 159 -1.86 -2.97 -7.41
N ALA A 160 -2.41 -2.84 -6.20
CA ALA A 160 -3.43 -1.86 -5.89
C ALA A 160 -2.99 -0.96 -4.73
N ILE A 161 -3.18 0.34 -4.87
CA ILE A 161 -3.03 1.31 -3.78
C ILE A 161 -4.40 1.83 -3.34
N PHE A 162 -4.55 2.01 -2.03
CA PHE A 162 -5.74 2.55 -1.39
C PHE A 162 -5.36 3.72 -0.49
N PHE A 163 -6.22 4.74 -0.46
CA PHE A 163 -6.02 5.95 0.33
C PHE A 163 -6.83 5.93 1.63
N ASP A 164 -6.16 5.99 2.78
CA ASP A 164 -6.82 6.10 4.08
C ASP A 164 -7.16 7.58 4.37
N SER A 165 -8.41 7.97 4.12
CA SER A 165 -8.91 9.28 4.54
C SER A 165 -9.10 9.29 6.07
N GLN A 166 -8.60 10.33 6.76
CA GLN A 166 -8.67 10.45 8.23
C GLN A 166 -10.08 10.32 8.84
N THR A 167 -11.13 10.35 8.03
CA THR A 167 -12.53 10.29 8.46
C THR A 167 -13.11 8.88 8.55
N ASP A 168 -12.57 7.89 7.81
CA ASP A 168 -13.32 6.65 7.53
C ASP A 168 -12.83 5.36 8.21
N LEU A 169 -11.60 5.29 8.73
CA LEU A 169 -11.08 4.08 9.38
C LEU A 169 -10.73 4.29 10.86
N ARG A 170 -11.71 4.76 11.64
CA ARG A 170 -11.54 4.94 13.09
C ARG A 170 -11.55 3.66 13.93
N ASN A 171 -11.42 2.46 13.35
CA ASN A 171 -11.25 1.23 14.13
C ASN A 171 -10.55 0.08 13.37
N GLN A 172 -9.55 -0.49 14.04
CA GLN A 172 -9.02 -1.86 14.00
C GLN A 172 -7.99 -2.28 12.92
N GLU A 173 -6.78 -2.43 13.43
CA GLU A 173 -5.68 -3.38 13.16
C GLU A 173 -5.14 -3.58 11.73
N PHE A 174 -5.93 -3.47 10.65
CA PHE A 174 -5.40 -3.67 9.29
C PHE A 174 -6.08 -2.85 8.19
N GLY A 175 -7.00 -1.94 8.52
CA GLY A 175 -7.62 -1.05 7.53
C GLY A 175 -8.24 -1.84 6.38
N ARG A 176 -9.26 -2.67 6.64
CA ARG A 176 -9.99 -3.39 5.59
C ARG A 176 -10.51 -2.37 4.58
N VAL A 177 -9.85 -2.28 3.42
CA VAL A 177 -10.20 -1.39 2.31
C VAL A 177 -11.38 -1.91 1.48
N TYR A 178 -11.71 -3.19 1.64
CA TYR A 178 -12.90 -3.83 1.11
C TYR A 178 -13.37 -4.97 2.03
N ALA A 179 -14.62 -5.41 1.87
CA ALA A 179 -15.18 -6.58 2.55
C ALA A 179 -15.95 -7.48 1.58
N GLY A 180 -15.77 -8.80 1.70
CA GLY A 180 -16.56 -9.76 0.95
C GLY A 180 -18.05 -9.58 1.20
N VAL A 181 -18.87 -9.64 0.16
CA VAL A 181 -20.32 -9.46 0.31
C VAL A 181 -20.95 -10.57 1.16
N HIS A 182 -20.40 -11.79 1.07
CA HIS A 182 -20.83 -12.91 1.91
C HIS A 182 -20.57 -12.63 3.41
N ASP A 183 -19.39 -12.06 3.76
CA ASP A 183 -19.06 -11.63 5.12
C ASP A 183 -20.06 -10.60 5.65
N LEU A 184 -20.45 -9.64 4.80
CA LEU A 184 -21.40 -8.59 5.18
C LEU A 184 -22.79 -9.15 5.44
N MET A 185 -23.26 -10.08 4.59
CA MET A 185 -24.58 -10.68 4.73
C MET A 185 -24.65 -11.64 5.93
N LEU A 186 -23.68 -12.53 6.08
CA LEU A 186 -23.74 -13.62 7.08
C LEU A 186 -23.48 -13.15 8.52
N ARG A 187 -23.21 -11.86 8.75
CA ARG A 187 -23.12 -11.25 10.08
C ARG A 187 -24.47 -10.93 10.73
N PHE A 188 -25.56 -10.88 9.97
CA PHE A 188 -26.90 -10.66 10.52
C PHE A 188 -27.50 -11.93 11.12
N ASP A 189 -28.27 -11.81 12.21
CA ASP A 189 -28.94 -12.95 12.84
C ASP A 189 -29.90 -13.68 11.88
N ASN A 190 -30.11 -14.99 12.09
CA ASN A 190 -30.96 -15.82 11.22
C ASN A 190 -32.37 -15.23 11.06
N THR A 191 -32.98 -14.78 12.15
CA THR A 191 -34.32 -14.19 12.13
C THR A 191 -34.38 -12.93 11.26
N VAL A 192 -33.32 -12.12 11.28
CA VAL A 192 -33.20 -10.93 10.43
C VAL A 192 -33.05 -11.34 8.97
N LEU A 193 -32.16 -12.29 8.67
CA LEU A 193 -31.93 -12.76 7.30
C LEU A 193 -33.17 -13.43 6.69
N GLN A 194 -33.91 -14.24 7.46
CA GLN A 194 -35.17 -14.84 6.99
C GLN A 194 -36.20 -13.78 6.67
N ALA A 195 -36.40 -12.81 7.57
CA ALA A 195 -37.36 -11.75 7.38
C ALA A 195 -36.97 -10.83 6.20
N ALA A 196 -35.68 -10.49 6.08
CA ALA A 196 -35.17 -9.57 5.06
C ALA A 196 -35.16 -10.20 3.66
N LEU A 197 -34.70 -11.45 3.54
CA LEU A 197 -34.64 -12.17 2.26
C LEU A 197 -35.96 -12.88 1.92
N ASN A 198 -36.88 -12.96 2.87
CA ASN A 198 -38.14 -13.71 2.77
C ASN A 198 -37.92 -15.17 2.35
N VAL A 199 -37.01 -15.85 3.07
CA VAL A 199 -36.62 -17.25 2.83
C VAL A 199 -36.86 -18.10 4.07
N SER A 200 -36.94 -19.42 3.90
CA SER A 200 -37.15 -20.35 5.01
C SER A 200 -35.89 -20.53 5.86
N GLU A 201 -36.05 -21.07 7.07
CA GLU A 201 -34.93 -21.41 7.95
C GLU A 201 -33.97 -22.40 7.28
N GLU A 202 -34.48 -23.37 6.51
CA GLU A 202 -33.64 -24.36 5.82
C GLU A 202 -32.68 -23.69 4.83
N VAL A 203 -33.12 -22.65 4.13
CA VAL A 203 -32.27 -21.88 3.20
C VAL A 203 -31.21 -21.10 3.96
N ILE A 204 -31.54 -20.49 5.11
CA ILE A 204 -30.54 -19.82 5.95
C ILE A 204 -29.54 -20.82 6.54
N GLN A 205 -29.99 -22.00 6.94
CA GLN A 205 -29.12 -23.07 7.41
C GLN A 205 -28.18 -23.57 6.30
N GLU A 206 -28.65 -23.68 5.07
CA GLU A 206 -27.80 -23.99 3.91
C GLU A 206 -26.77 -22.88 3.66
N LEU A 207 -27.20 -21.61 3.65
CA LEU A 207 -26.33 -20.45 3.46
C LEU A 207 -25.24 -20.36 4.53
N ARG A 208 -25.55 -20.71 5.79
CA ARG A 208 -24.59 -20.74 6.91
C ARG A 208 -23.81 -22.03 7.02
N GLY A 209 -24.33 -23.12 6.45
CA GLY A 209 -23.71 -24.44 6.47
C GLY A 209 -22.57 -24.57 5.47
N GLY A 210 -22.48 -23.65 4.50
CA GLY A 210 -21.32 -23.53 3.63
C GLY A 210 -20.05 -23.18 4.41
N GLU A 211 -18.92 -23.77 4.03
CA GLU A 211 -17.62 -23.39 4.58
C GLU A 211 -17.28 -21.94 4.19
N SER A 212 -16.70 -21.19 5.14
CA SER A 212 -16.21 -19.83 4.91
C SER A 212 -15.21 -19.84 3.75
N GLN A 213 -15.61 -19.28 2.61
CA GLN A 213 -14.78 -19.27 1.42
C GLN A 213 -13.70 -18.18 1.52
N PRO A 214 -12.45 -18.44 1.10
CA PRO A 214 -11.48 -17.37 0.90
C PRO A 214 -11.95 -16.42 -0.20
N LEU A 215 -11.41 -15.19 -0.23
CA LEU A 215 -11.78 -14.22 -1.27
C LEU A 215 -11.37 -14.66 -2.69
N ILE A 216 -10.41 -15.57 -2.84
CA ILE A 216 -9.99 -16.11 -4.13
C ILE A 216 -10.30 -17.60 -4.14
N VAL A 217 -11.13 -18.03 -5.08
CA VAL A 217 -11.58 -19.43 -5.23
C VAL A 217 -11.37 -19.91 -6.66
N LEU A 218 -11.42 -21.22 -6.89
CA LEU A 218 -11.51 -21.74 -8.25
C LEU A 218 -12.84 -21.31 -8.89
N GLU A 219 -12.76 -20.79 -10.10
CA GLU A 219 -13.94 -20.56 -10.93
C GLU A 219 -14.57 -21.91 -11.27
N ASN A 220 -15.71 -22.19 -10.64
CA ASN A 220 -16.38 -23.46 -10.83
C ASN A 220 -17.05 -23.46 -12.21
N ASP A 221 -16.55 -24.30 -13.13
CA ASP A 221 -17.21 -24.67 -14.38
C ASP A 221 -18.51 -25.42 -14.06
N SER A 222 -19.53 -24.71 -13.57
CA SER A 222 -20.83 -25.31 -13.42
C SER A 222 -21.28 -25.75 -14.82
N LYS A 223 -21.64 -27.04 -14.93
CA LYS A 223 -22.16 -27.72 -16.13
C LYS A 223 -23.51 -27.19 -16.62
N THR A 224 -23.73 -25.88 -16.51
CA THR A 224 -24.88 -25.16 -17.02
C THR A 224 -24.34 -24.06 -17.92
N ASN A 225 -24.84 -23.98 -19.15
CA ASN A 225 -24.43 -23.08 -20.24
C ASN A 225 -24.70 -21.57 -19.95
N THR A 226 -24.50 -21.13 -18.72
CA THR A 226 -24.71 -19.77 -18.22
C THR A 226 -23.34 -19.25 -17.84
N SER A 227 -22.85 -18.23 -18.55
CA SER A 227 -21.54 -17.61 -18.26
C SER A 227 -21.48 -17.22 -16.77
N THR A 228 -20.36 -17.47 -16.10
CA THR A 228 -20.10 -17.07 -14.70
C THR A 228 -20.31 -15.56 -14.49
N SER A 229 -20.06 -14.74 -15.52
CA SER A 229 -20.44 -13.33 -15.60
C SER A 229 -21.96 -13.12 -15.42
N GLU A 230 -22.80 -13.95 -16.04
CA GLU A 230 -24.25 -13.89 -15.87
C GLU A 230 -24.68 -14.29 -14.46
N VAL A 231 -24.03 -15.28 -13.85
CA VAL A 231 -24.32 -15.71 -12.46
C VAL A 231 -23.89 -14.64 -11.46
N GLY A 232 -22.68 -14.09 -11.58
CA GLY A 232 -22.20 -12.97 -10.78
C GLY A 232 -23.12 -11.75 -10.92
N SER A 233 -23.52 -11.41 -12.15
CA SER A 233 -24.49 -10.32 -12.40
C SER A 233 -25.86 -10.57 -11.76
N ARG A 234 -26.34 -11.81 -11.72
CA ARG A 234 -27.64 -12.18 -11.13
C ARG A 234 -27.59 -12.09 -9.61
N VAL A 235 -26.51 -12.60 -9.00
CA VAL A 235 -26.31 -12.52 -7.55
C VAL A 235 -26.18 -11.05 -7.12
N LEU A 236 -25.37 -10.26 -7.82
CA LEU A 236 -25.20 -8.83 -7.54
C LEU A 236 -26.49 -8.03 -7.75
N LYS A 237 -27.23 -8.27 -8.84
CA LYS A 237 -28.55 -7.65 -9.04
C LYS A 237 -29.58 -8.07 -8.00
N ALA A 238 -29.52 -9.31 -7.51
CA ALA A 238 -30.41 -9.77 -6.46
C ALA A 238 -30.10 -9.09 -5.11
N LEU A 239 -28.82 -8.84 -4.82
CA LEU A 239 -28.37 -8.13 -3.62
C LEU A 239 -28.74 -6.64 -3.63
N LEU A 240 -28.69 -5.98 -4.79
CA LEU A 240 -28.91 -4.54 -4.96
C LEU A 240 -30.37 -4.16 -5.26
N ARG A 241 -31.35 -4.99 -4.90
CA ARG A 241 -32.77 -4.78 -5.26
C ARG A 241 -33.38 -3.52 -4.63
N THR A 242 -33.29 -2.40 -5.35
CA THR A 242 -34.33 -1.37 -5.40
C THR A 242 -35.53 -1.88 -6.23
N GLN A 243 -36.71 -1.37 -5.93
CA GLN A 243 -38.03 -1.96 -6.21
C GLN A 243 -38.35 -2.30 -7.68
N SER A 244 -38.99 -3.47 -7.86
CA SER A 244 -39.96 -3.83 -8.92
C SER A 244 -39.51 -3.80 -10.39
N TYR A 245 -39.22 -4.97 -10.96
CA TYR A 245 -39.91 -5.53 -12.15
C TYR A 245 -39.52 -7.02 -12.31
N ASP A 246 -40.50 -7.81 -12.73
CA ASP A 246 -40.59 -9.28 -12.68
C ASP A 246 -39.38 -10.08 -13.22
N ILE A 247 -38.93 -11.04 -12.40
CA ILE A 247 -38.03 -12.17 -12.79
C ILE A 247 -38.79 -13.28 -13.56
N PHE A 248 -40.06 -13.06 -13.91
CA PHE A 248 -40.89 -14.02 -14.64
C PHE A 248 -41.59 -13.42 -15.88
N ASP A 249 -40.85 -12.82 -16.82
CA ASP A 249 -41.43 -12.51 -18.15
C ASP A 249 -40.44 -12.68 -19.32
N LEU A 250 -39.59 -13.71 -19.27
CA LEU A 250 -38.67 -14.05 -20.37
C LEU A 250 -39.14 -15.20 -21.29
N GLU A 251 -40.31 -15.81 -21.06
CA GLU A 251 -40.76 -16.95 -21.89
C GLU A 251 -42.03 -16.75 -22.72
N ASN A 252 -42.75 -15.62 -22.66
CA ASN A 252 -44.03 -15.50 -23.39
C ASN A 252 -44.25 -14.24 -24.25
N LYS A 253 -43.20 -13.79 -24.97
CA LYS A 253 -43.34 -12.78 -26.06
C LYS A 253 -43.01 -13.31 -27.46
N LYS A 254 -43.30 -14.58 -27.72
CA LYS A 254 -43.37 -15.14 -29.08
C LYS A 254 -44.82 -15.46 -29.49
N LYS A 255 -45.71 -14.46 -29.48
CA LYS A 255 -46.95 -14.39 -30.32
C LYS A 255 -47.78 -13.17 -29.88
N LYS A 256 -48.22 -12.34 -30.85
CA LYS A 256 -48.91 -11.03 -30.75
C LYS A 256 -47.95 -9.85 -30.44
N ASP A 257 -47.76 -8.84 -31.27
CA ASP A 257 -48.47 -8.40 -32.46
C ASP A 257 -47.53 -7.85 -33.54
N LYS A 258 -47.57 -8.51 -34.69
CA LYS A 258 -47.18 -7.95 -35.99
C LYS A 258 -48.16 -6.82 -36.36
N LYS A 259 -48.10 -5.64 -35.73
CA LYS A 259 -48.74 -4.42 -36.29
C LYS A 259 -48.39 -3.11 -35.55
N LYS A 260 -47.09 -2.78 -35.45
CA LYS A 260 -46.64 -1.37 -35.40
C LYS A 260 -45.20 -1.22 -35.88
N LYS A 261 -44.88 -1.87 -37.01
CA LYS A 261 -43.67 -1.56 -37.79
C LYS A 261 -43.94 -0.31 -38.63
N LYS A 262 -43.17 0.75 -38.35
CA LYS A 262 -42.92 1.99 -39.11
C LYS A 262 -43.29 3.25 -38.32
N LYS A 263 -42.62 3.49 -37.18
CA LYS A 263 -42.20 4.85 -36.78
C LYS A 263 -41.23 4.95 -35.59
N ASP A 264 -40.70 3.85 -35.04
CA ASP A 264 -39.71 3.94 -33.93
C ASP A 264 -38.32 3.36 -34.26
N LYS A 265 -38.02 3.06 -35.53
CA LYS A 265 -36.71 2.55 -35.97
C LYS A 265 -35.63 3.63 -36.14
N LYS A 266 -35.90 4.88 -35.74
CA LYS A 266 -34.92 5.99 -35.85
C LYS A 266 -34.48 6.57 -34.50
N LYS A 267 -35.08 6.08 -33.39
CA LYS A 267 -34.73 6.48 -32.02
C LYS A 267 -34.02 5.38 -31.22
N LYS A 268 -34.12 4.11 -31.65
CA LYS A 268 -33.44 2.97 -30.98
C LYS A 268 -32.00 2.78 -31.49
N ASP A 269 -31.79 2.92 -32.79
CA ASP A 269 -30.46 2.84 -33.43
C ASP A 269 -29.51 4.02 -33.08
N LYS A 270 -30.00 5.01 -32.31
CA LYS A 270 -29.19 6.13 -31.80
C LYS A 270 -28.87 6.03 -30.30
N LYS A 271 -29.49 5.10 -29.57
CA LYS A 271 -29.22 4.88 -28.13
C LYS A 271 -28.34 3.65 -27.87
N GLU A 272 -28.18 2.77 -28.85
CA GLU A 272 -27.21 1.65 -28.84
C GLU A 272 -25.82 2.06 -29.38
N LYS A 273 -25.60 3.32 -29.75
CA LYS A 273 -24.37 3.82 -30.38
C LYS A 273 -23.51 4.76 -29.51
N GLU A 274 -23.86 4.92 -28.23
CA GLU A 274 -23.09 5.69 -27.23
C GLU A 274 -23.17 4.98 -25.87
N LYS A 275 -22.82 3.68 -25.78
CA LYS A 275 -22.13 3.24 -24.56
C LYS A 275 -20.69 3.69 -24.78
N GLU A 276 -20.27 4.75 -24.10
CA GLU A 276 -18.85 5.07 -23.99
C GLU A 276 -18.13 3.79 -23.60
N GLU A 277 -17.25 3.31 -24.48
CA GLU A 277 -16.37 2.20 -24.18
C GLU A 277 -15.56 2.60 -22.95
N ILE A 278 -15.63 1.83 -21.87
CA ILE A 278 -14.85 2.09 -20.66
C ILE A 278 -13.38 2.00 -21.07
N LYS A 279 -12.67 3.13 -21.05
CA LYS A 279 -11.27 3.20 -21.46
C LYS A 279 -10.36 2.90 -20.28
N THR A 280 -9.37 2.05 -20.51
CA THR A 280 -8.20 1.90 -19.64
C THR A 280 -7.06 2.77 -20.15
N TYR A 281 -6.15 3.13 -19.25
CA TYR A 281 -4.85 3.69 -19.62
C TYR A 281 -3.81 2.57 -19.51
N ASN A 282 -3.13 2.22 -20.60
CA ASN A 282 -2.09 1.20 -20.58
C ASN A 282 -0.70 1.87 -20.62
N ILE A 283 0.06 1.72 -19.54
CA ILE A 283 1.35 2.40 -19.36
C ILE A 283 2.43 1.90 -20.31
N PHE A 284 2.36 0.66 -20.77
CA PHE A 284 3.31 0.10 -21.74
C PHE A 284 3.05 0.54 -23.17
N LYS A 285 1.85 1.08 -23.46
CA LYS A 285 1.46 1.61 -24.78
C LYS A 285 1.64 3.14 -24.87
N ALA A 286 2.03 3.80 -23.77
CA ALA A 286 2.20 5.23 -23.71
C ALA A 286 3.56 5.68 -24.25
N ASP A 287 3.62 6.90 -24.79
CA ASP A 287 4.88 7.52 -25.19
C ASP A 287 5.72 7.83 -23.95
N HIS A 288 7.03 7.59 -24.02
CA HIS A 288 7.95 7.93 -22.94
C HIS A 288 8.05 9.47 -22.79
N ASP A 289 7.98 9.95 -21.54
CA ASP A 289 8.20 11.36 -21.22
C ASP A 289 9.66 11.76 -21.46
N VAL A 290 10.56 10.81 -21.19
CA VAL A 290 12.00 10.93 -21.31
C VAL A 290 12.55 9.58 -21.71
N GLU A 291 13.43 9.56 -22.70
CA GLU A 291 14.12 8.35 -23.15
C GLU A 291 15.51 8.71 -23.68
N ASN A 292 16.50 7.92 -23.29
CA ASN A 292 17.84 7.92 -23.86
C ASN A 292 18.46 6.51 -23.71
N PRO A 293 19.71 6.26 -24.15
CA PRO A 293 20.33 4.94 -24.06
C PRO A 293 20.46 4.35 -22.63
N HIS A 294 20.30 5.16 -21.59
CA HIS A 294 20.46 4.79 -20.18
C HIS A 294 19.14 4.47 -19.46
N GLY A 295 18.01 4.78 -20.10
CA GLY A 295 16.70 4.49 -19.53
C GLY A 295 15.58 5.32 -20.12
N TRP A 296 14.38 5.07 -19.58
CA TRP A 296 13.18 5.80 -19.92
C TRP A 296 12.23 5.92 -18.73
N SER A 297 11.34 6.92 -18.77
CA SER A 297 10.23 7.06 -17.84
C SER A 297 8.93 7.43 -18.55
N VAL A 298 7.83 7.04 -17.93
CA VAL A 298 6.48 7.46 -18.31
C VAL A 298 5.67 7.76 -17.05
N THR A 299 4.87 8.82 -17.11
CA THR A 299 4.00 9.28 -16.02
C THR A 299 2.58 9.43 -16.54
N ALA A 300 1.67 8.62 -16.02
CA ALA A 300 0.24 8.75 -16.20
C ALA A 300 -0.30 9.73 -15.16
N ASN A 301 -0.60 10.96 -15.59
CA ASN A 301 -1.16 12.00 -14.72
C ASN A 301 -2.68 11.92 -14.64
N ASN A 302 -3.27 12.68 -13.70
CA ASN A 302 -4.71 12.70 -13.45
C ASN A 302 -5.48 12.97 -14.75
N LYS A 303 -5.04 13.88 -15.63
CA LYS A 303 -5.76 14.17 -16.90
C LYS A 303 -5.83 12.99 -17.85
N GLN A 304 -4.80 12.15 -17.90
CA GLN A 304 -4.80 10.93 -18.71
C GLN A 304 -5.62 9.82 -18.05
N LEU A 305 -5.75 9.87 -16.72
CA LEU A 305 -6.56 8.99 -15.89
C LEU A 305 -7.99 9.54 -15.64
N ASP A 306 -8.29 10.77 -16.06
CA ASP A 306 -9.58 11.47 -15.83
C ASP A 306 -10.70 10.85 -16.69
N HIS A 307 -10.32 10.14 -17.76
CA HIS A 307 -11.25 9.27 -18.50
C HIS A 307 -11.70 8.05 -17.67
N VAL A 308 -11.10 7.84 -16.49
CA VAL A 308 -11.25 6.67 -15.63
C VAL A 308 -11.72 7.06 -14.21
N SER A 309 -11.56 8.32 -13.78
CA SER A 309 -12.07 8.80 -12.48
C SER A 309 -12.31 10.32 -12.45
N HIS A 310 -13.21 10.79 -11.57
CA HIS A 310 -13.47 12.22 -11.35
C HIS A 310 -12.77 12.79 -10.11
N VAL A 311 -12.13 11.93 -9.31
CA VAL A 311 -11.57 12.27 -8.02
C VAL A 311 -10.39 11.36 -7.79
N SER A 312 -9.18 11.86 -8.01
CA SER A 312 -8.00 11.36 -7.32
C SER A 312 -6.77 12.24 -7.52
N ASP A 313 -6.08 12.57 -6.43
CA ASP A 313 -4.83 13.31 -6.41
C ASP A 313 -3.63 12.34 -6.53
N PHE A 314 -3.60 11.49 -7.56
CA PHE A 314 -2.51 10.54 -7.78
C PHE A 314 -2.05 10.47 -9.23
N SER A 315 -0.76 10.22 -9.42
CA SER A 315 -0.19 9.86 -10.72
C SER A 315 0.57 8.54 -10.61
N VAL A 316 0.50 7.72 -11.65
CA VAL A 316 1.27 6.47 -11.73
C VAL A 316 2.47 6.72 -12.62
N PHE A 317 3.65 6.27 -12.22
CA PHE A 317 4.85 6.40 -13.04
C PHE A 317 5.54 5.06 -13.19
N MET A 318 6.37 4.95 -14.22
CA MET A 318 7.23 3.81 -14.45
C MET A 318 8.59 4.29 -14.94
N VAL A 319 9.64 3.65 -14.44
CA VAL A 319 11.02 3.92 -14.78
C VAL A 319 11.71 2.63 -15.16
N ASN A 320 12.49 2.68 -16.23
CA ASN A 320 13.39 1.62 -16.65
C ASN A 320 14.80 2.18 -16.75
N LEU A 321 15.71 1.67 -15.92
CA LEU A 321 17.15 1.93 -16.02
C LEU A 321 17.81 0.73 -16.69
N THR A 322 18.55 0.97 -17.77
CA THR A 322 19.41 -0.06 -18.36
C THR A 322 20.54 -0.43 -17.40
N GLU A 323 21.22 -1.55 -17.61
CA GLU A 323 22.35 -1.95 -16.75
C GLU A 323 23.43 -0.85 -16.61
N GLY A 324 24.00 -0.70 -15.42
CA GLY A 324 25.04 0.30 -15.13
C GLY A 324 24.61 1.74 -15.41
N SER A 325 23.37 2.09 -15.09
CA SER A 325 22.76 3.39 -15.37
C SER A 325 22.11 3.95 -14.10
N MET A 326 21.83 5.25 -14.09
CA MET A 326 21.16 5.90 -12.98
C MET A 326 20.12 6.90 -13.44
N MET A 327 19.03 7.03 -12.70
CA MET A 327 18.25 8.26 -12.70
C MET A 327 19.03 9.26 -11.84
N GLY A 328 19.43 10.38 -12.46
CA GLY A 328 20.28 11.40 -11.85
C GLY A 328 19.69 11.96 -10.55
N PRO A 329 20.50 12.61 -9.68
CA PRO A 329 20.01 13.12 -8.42
C PRO A 329 18.86 14.11 -8.64
N HIS A 330 17.73 13.88 -7.99
CA HIS A 330 16.50 14.65 -8.19
C HIS A 330 15.64 14.64 -6.94
N TRP A 331 14.63 15.51 -6.86
CA TRP A 331 13.62 15.44 -5.80
C TRP A 331 12.22 15.79 -6.33
N ASN A 332 11.22 15.29 -5.64
CA ASN A 332 9.82 15.60 -5.90
C ASN A 332 9.37 16.73 -4.95
N PRO A 333 8.99 17.91 -5.46
CA PRO A 333 8.60 19.05 -4.62
C PRO A 333 7.19 18.96 -4.05
N THR A 334 6.27 18.24 -4.72
CA THR A 334 4.85 18.22 -4.31
C THR A 334 4.33 16.83 -3.97
N SER A 335 5.09 15.77 -4.22
CA SER A 335 4.66 14.40 -4.00
C SER A 335 5.67 13.55 -3.23
N GLU A 336 5.14 12.57 -2.52
CA GLU A 336 5.88 11.40 -2.04
C GLU A 336 5.90 10.35 -3.16
N GLU A 337 6.98 9.57 -3.23
CA GLU A 337 7.14 8.49 -4.20
C GLU A 337 6.99 7.14 -3.48
N ILE A 338 6.01 6.33 -3.89
CA ILE A 338 5.84 4.96 -3.41
C ILE A 338 6.03 4.03 -4.61
N ALA A 339 7.13 3.28 -4.64
CA ALA A 339 7.52 2.47 -5.76
C ALA A 339 7.56 0.96 -5.42
N ILE A 340 7.27 0.16 -6.43
CA ILE A 340 7.28 -1.31 -6.43
C ILE A 340 8.26 -1.74 -7.52
N VAL A 341 9.27 -2.54 -7.14
CA VAL A 341 10.23 -3.07 -8.11
C VAL A 341 9.58 -4.18 -8.93
N LEU A 342 9.59 -4.02 -10.26
CA LEU A 342 9.01 -4.96 -11.20
C LEU A 342 10.01 -5.95 -11.77
N ARG A 343 11.27 -5.53 -11.94
CA ARG A 343 12.32 -6.37 -12.51
C ARG A 343 13.70 -5.93 -12.04
N GLY A 344 14.52 -6.91 -11.74
CA GLY A 344 15.93 -6.70 -11.43
C GLY A 344 16.13 -6.18 -10.02
N GLN A 345 17.23 -5.46 -9.84
CA GLN A 345 17.68 -4.95 -8.54
C GLN A 345 18.32 -3.59 -8.72
N GLY A 346 18.23 -2.75 -7.69
CA GLY A 346 18.77 -1.41 -7.71
C GLY A 346 19.27 -0.94 -6.35
N MET A 347 20.07 0.11 -6.37
CA MET A 347 20.40 0.90 -5.20
C MET A 347 19.64 2.22 -5.26
N VAL A 348 19.10 2.63 -4.12
CA VAL A 348 18.51 3.95 -3.94
C VAL A 348 19.29 4.65 -2.83
N GLN A 349 19.74 5.86 -3.15
CA GLN A 349 20.34 6.79 -2.19
C GLN A 349 19.36 7.93 -1.97
N VAL A 350 19.04 8.21 -0.70
CA VAL A 350 18.16 9.30 -0.31
C VAL A 350 18.92 10.22 0.64
N VAL A 351 18.87 11.50 0.36
CA VAL A 351 19.53 12.55 1.14
C VAL A 351 18.46 13.30 1.93
N CYS A 352 18.78 13.57 3.19
CA CYS A 352 17.93 14.34 4.07
C CYS A 352 18.03 15.84 3.77
N PRO A 353 16.91 16.56 3.63
CA PRO A 353 16.95 18.01 3.55
C PRO A 353 17.54 18.56 4.85
N SER A 354 18.45 19.52 4.75
CA SER A 354 19.15 20.10 5.92
C SER A 354 18.22 21.02 6.71
N VAL A 355 17.32 20.45 7.51
CA VAL A 355 16.45 21.20 8.43
C VAL A 355 17.04 21.10 9.85
N PRO A 356 17.37 22.22 10.52
CA PRO A 356 18.03 22.21 11.83
C PRO A 356 17.23 21.53 12.96
N SER A 357 15.93 21.30 12.78
CA SER A 357 15.02 20.75 13.78
C SER A 357 14.73 19.24 13.64
N GLU A 358 15.24 18.57 12.61
CA GLU A 358 15.12 17.12 12.48
C GLU A 358 16.42 16.44 12.93
N THR A 359 16.58 16.34 14.24
CA THR A 359 17.50 15.38 14.84
C THR A 359 16.97 13.97 14.55
N GLY A 360 17.28 13.40 13.39
CA GLY A 360 16.86 12.05 13.04
C GLY A 360 17.08 11.66 11.58
N CYS A 361 17.07 12.61 10.64
CA CYS A 361 17.24 12.27 9.23
C CYS A 361 18.73 12.03 8.90
N LYS A 362 19.19 10.78 8.99
CA LYS A 362 20.45 10.35 8.37
C LYS A 362 20.14 9.92 6.94
N GLY A 363 20.86 10.49 5.96
CA GLY A 363 20.77 10.06 4.58
C GLY A 363 20.89 8.53 4.50
N SER A 364 20.00 7.90 3.74
CA SER A 364 19.84 6.45 3.71
C SER A 364 20.25 5.90 2.36
N ARG A 365 20.90 4.73 2.40
CA ARG A 365 21.20 3.91 1.23
C ARG A 365 20.53 2.58 1.43
N PHE A 366 19.85 2.09 0.41
CA PHE A 366 19.19 0.79 0.50
C PHE A 366 19.14 0.11 -0.86
N ARG A 367 19.28 -1.22 -0.80
CA ARG A 367 19.12 -2.11 -1.94
C ARG A 367 17.67 -2.57 -2.01
N VAL A 368 17.14 -2.60 -3.23
CA VAL A 368 15.81 -3.15 -3.53
C VAL A 368 15.91 -4.18 -4.64
N GLU A 369 15.06 -5.20 -4.58
CA GLU A 369 14.94 -6.23 -5.59
C GLU A 369 13.48 -6.48 -5.99
N GLU A 370 13.24 -7.35 -6.95
CA GLU A 370 11.92 -7.62 -7.52
C GLU A 370 10.86 -7.96 -6.45
N GLY A 371 9.79 -7.16 -6.42
CA GLY A 371 8.75 -7.24 -5.41
C GLY A 371 9.07 -6.52 -4.10
N ASP A 372 10.17 -5.80 -3.98
CA ASP A 372 10.33 -4.86 -2.88
C ASP A 372 9.49 -3.61 -3.12
N VAL A 373 9.06 -3.00 -2.03
CA VAL A 373 8.43 -1.68 -2.01
C VAL A 373 9.42 -0.69 -1.41
N PHE A 374 9.56 0.49 -2.00
CA PHE A 374 10.30 1.58 -1.37
C PHE A 374 9.51 2.89 -1.41
N MET A 375 9.78 3.75 -0.45
CA MET A 375 9.15 5.06 -0.32
C MET A 375 10.21 6.14 -0.14
N VAL A 376 10.08 7.22 -0.92
CA VAL A 376 10.88 8.43 -0.76
C VAL A 376 9.94 9.61 -0.47
N PRO A 377 10.05 10.24 0.72
CA PRO A 377 9.19 11.35 1.07
C PRO A 377 9.47 12.57 0.19
N ARG A 378 8.49 13.47 0.11
CA ARG A 378 8.64 14.75 -0.57
C ARG A 378 9.86 15.52 -0.05
N TYR A 379 10.44 16.36 -0.90
CA TYR A 379 11.64 17.18 -0.63
C TYR A 379 12.94 16.43 -0.39
N HIS A 380 12.97 15.11 -0.39
CA HIS A 380 14.21 14.35 -0.22
C HIS A 380 14.89 14.14 -1.57
N PRO A 381 16.11 14.68 -1.79
CA PRO A 381 16.86 14.35 -2.98
C PRO A 381 17.22 12.88 -2.99
N MET A 382 17.08 12.26 -4.15
CA MET A 382 17.35 10.84 -4.34
C MET A 382 18.07 10.58 -5.64
N ALA A 383 18.78 9.46 -5.69
CA ALA A 383 19.31 8.87 -6.91
C ALA A 383 19.02 7.37 -6.91
N GLN A 384 18.63 6.85 -8.06
CA GLN A 384 18.25 5.45 -8.25
C GLN A 384 19.18 4.84 -9.29
N MET A 385 19.76 3.69 -9.00
CA MET A 385 20.90 3.15 -9.73
C MET A 385 20.65 1.68 -10.03
N SER A 386 20.83 1.28 -11.29
CA SER A 386 20.89 -0.12 -11.68
C SER A 386 22.30 -0.66 -11.49
N TYR A 387 22.38 -1.95 -11.21
CA TYR A 387 23.66 -2.65 -11.19
C TYR A 387 24.17 -2.88 -12.62
N SER A 388 25.46 -3.12 -12.76
CA SER A 388 26.12 -3.42 -14.04
C SER A 388 25.65 -4.70 -14.74
N ASN A 389 24.88 -5.55 -14.04
CA ASN A 389 24.53 -6.89 -14.50
C ASN A 389 23.08 -7.05 -14.99
N LYS A 390 22.17 -6.13 -14.63
CA LYS A 390 20.74 -6.21 -14.93
C LYS A 390 20.12 -4.82 -14.94
N SER A 391 19.14 -4.63 -15.81
CA SER A 391 18.23 -3.48 -15.74
C SER A 391 17.46 -3.44 -14.42
N PHE A 392 17.12 -2.23 -13.99
CA PHE A 392 16.29 -1.96 -12.83
C PHE A 392 15.00 -1.29 -13.28
N VAL A 393 13.86 -1.99 -13.15
CA VAL A 393 12.55 -1.51 -13.58
C VAL A 393 11.62 -1.46 -12.39
N PHE A 394 10.98 -0.32 -12.17
CA PHE A 394 10.02 -0.11 -11.10
C PHE A 394 8.87 0.77 -11.58
N MET A 395 7.70 0.57 -10.96
CA MET A 395 6.55 1.46 -11.10
C MET A 395 6.25 2.08 -9.73
N GLY A 396 5.68 3.26 -9.70
CA GLY A 396 5.21 3.82 -8.44
C GLY A 396 3.96 4.68 -8.57
N PHE A 397 3.47 5.06 -7.40
CA PHE A 397 2.40 6.02 -7.23
C PHE A 397 2.99 7.29 -6.62
N THR A 398 2.60 8.44 -7.16
CA THR A 398 2.90 9.76 -6.60
C THR A 398 1.60 10.40 -6.15
N MET A 399 1.60 10.95 -4.94
CA MET A 399 0.41 11.55 -4.32
C MET A 399 0.52 13.07 -4.44
N THR A 400 -0.30 13.68 -5.30
CA THR A 400 -0.35 15.13 -5.48
C THR A 400 -1.62 15.56 -6.22
N SER A 401 -2.26 16.63 -5.75
CA SER A 401 -3.34 17.32 -6.45
C SER A 401 -2.83 18.27 -7.54
N GLU A 402 -1.52 18.51 -7.54
CA GLU A 402 -0.81 19.42 -8.43
C GLU A 402 0.14 18.65 -9.35
N ASN A 403 0.54 19.27 -10.46
CA ASN A 403 1.51 18.68 -11.38
C ASN A 403 2.88 18.55 -10.69
N ASN A 404 3.30 17.33 -10.33
CA ASN A 404 4.61 17.11 -9.71
C ASN A 404 5.73 17.38 -10.73
N SER A 405 6.31 18.58 -10.63
CA SER A 405 7.43 18.98 -11.48
C SER A 405 8.72 18.51 -10.82
N THR A 406 9.09 17.25 -11.01
CA THR A 406 10.36 16.68 -10.51
C THR A 406 11.54 17.59 -10.88
N GLN A 407 12.39 17.89 -9.90
CA GLN A 407 13.53 18.78 -10.07
C GLN A 407 14.82 17.96 -10.10
N TYR A 408 15.60 18.13 -11.17
CA TYR A 408 16.87 17.43 -11.36
C TYR A 408 18.04 18.31 -10.91
N LEU A 409 19.08 17.69 -10.34
CA LEU A 409 20.30 18.35 -9.87
C LEU A 409 21.49 18.15 -10.83
N ALA A 410 21.39 17.20 -11.76
CA ALA A 410 22.41 16.94 -12.77
C ALA A 410 21.81 16.88 -14.18
N GLY A 411 22.66 16.99 -15.18
CA GLY A 411 22.27 16.96 -16.60
C GLY A 411 21.79 18.30 -17.16
N ASP A 412 21.37 18.27 -18.43
CA ASP A 412 20.93 19.46 -19.17
C ASP A 412 19.58 20.02 -18.68
N LYS A 413 18.76 19.19 -18.03
CA LYS A 413 17.50 19.55 -17.36
C LYS A 413 17.69 19.90 -15.87
N SER A 414 18.92 19.99 -15.39
CA SER A 414 19.20 20.37 -14.00
C SER A 414 18.69 21.79 -13.70
N ILE A 415 18.07 21.98 -12.53
CA ILE A 415 17.70 23.31 -12.02
C ILE A 415 18.92 24.24 -11.93
N LEU A 416 20.11 23.67 -11.73
CA LEU A 416 21.37 24.42 -11.66
C LEU A 416 21.70 25.14 -12.97
N GLN A 417 21.18 24.65 -14.12
CA GLN A 417 21.33 25.30 -15.42
C GLN A 417 20.52 26.61 -15.52
N THR A 418 19.49 26.77 -14.69
CA THR A 418 18.59 27.93 -14.71
C THR A 418 19.05 29.08 -13.81
N LEU A 419 19.94 28.79 -12.86
CA LEU A 419 20.44 29.77 -11.88
C LEU A 419 21.55 30.64 -12.48
N ASP A 420 21.72 31.85 -11.93
CA ASP A 420 22.85 32.70 -12.30
C ASP A 420 24.17 32.01 -11.93
N LYS A 421 25.03 31.81 -12.92
CA LYS A 421 26.28 31.07 -12.77
C LYS A 421 27.25 31.73 -11.79
N THR A 422 27.22 33.06 -11.66
CA THR A 422 28.08 33.79 -10.72
C THR A 422 27.60 33.56 -9.29
N VAL A 423 26.29 33.64 -9.05
CA VAL A 423 25.68 33.37 -7.74
C VAL A 423 25.90 31.91 -7.34
N LEU A 424 25.69 30.98 -8.28
CA LEU A 424 25.89 29.56 -8.02
C LEU A 424 27.38 29.26 -7.73
N ALA A 425 28.31 29.90 -8.45
CA ALA A 425 29.74 29.74 -8.20
C ALA A 425 30.13 30.24 -6.80
N GLU A 426 29.55 31.36 -6.37
CA GLU A 426 29.71 31.88 -5.01
C GLU A 426 29.15 30.90 -3.96
N SER A 427 27.99 30.27 -4.24
CA SER A 427 27.38 29.31 -3.29
C SER A 427 28.22 28.06 -3.04
N PHE A 428 29.03 27.66 -4.03
CA PHE A 428 29.96 26.54 -3.92
C PHE A 428 31.38 26.98 -3.54
N ASP A 429 31.65 28.28 -3.41
CA ASP A 429 32.99 28.86 -3.23
C ASP A 429 33.99 28.38 -4.30
N VAL A 430 33.57 28.44 -5.57
CA VAL A 430 34.39 28.02 -6.73
C VAL A 430 34.47 29.12 -7.79
N ARG A 431 35.42 28.99 -8.71
CA ARG A 431 35.52 29.89 -9.86
C ARG A 431 34.34 29.66 -10.80
N ASN A 432 33.80 30.76 -11.35
CA ASN A 432 32.72 30.71 -12.33
C ASN A 432 33.08 29.82 -13.54
N THR A 433 34.32 29.86 -14.02
CA THR A 433 34.79 28.97 -15.10
C THR A 433 34.75 27.49 -14.71
N THR A 434 35.12 27.14 -13.47
CA THR A 434 35.03 25.76 -12.97
C THR A 434 33.58 25.29 -12.96
N LEU A 435 32.67 26.11 -12.44
CA LEU A 435 31.25 25.77 -12.41
C LEU A 435 30.68 25.65 -13.83
N ALA A 436 30.90 26.64 -14.69
CA ALA A 436 30.33 26.69 -16.03
C ALA A 436 30.88 25.59 -16.95
N ASP A 437 32.21 25.45 -17.01
CA ASP A 437 32.86 24.61 -18.02
C ASP A 437 33.05 23.16 -17.57
N ALA A 438 33.19 22.91 -16.26
CA ALA A 438 33.42 21.56 -15.75
C ALA A 438 32.18 20.94 -15.09
N VAL A 439 31.44 21.69 -14.28
CA VAL A 439 30.30 21.13 -13.53
C VAL A 439 29.03 21.13 -14.37
N LEU A 440 28.58 22.29 -14.86
CA LEU A 440 27.32 22.42 -15.59
C LEU A 440 27.41 21.89 -17.03
N SER A 441 28.58 21.96 -17.66
CA SER A 441 28.79 21.45 -19.02
C SER A 441 29.29 20.01 -19.07
N GLY A 442 29.59 19.41 -17.92
CA GLY A 442 30.19 18.07 -17.82
C GLY A 442 29.24 16.94 -18.20
N GLN A 443 27.96 17.07 -17.85
CA GLN A 443 26.92 16.10 -18.19
C GLN A 443 25.96 16.69 -19.22
N LYS A 444 25.92 16.07 -20.41
CA LYS A 444 25.07 16.51 -21.54
C LYS A 444 23.75 15.76 -21.62
N GLU A 445 23.66 14.61 -20.97
CA GLU A 445 22.42 13.84 -20.87
C GLU A 445 21.48 14.51 -19.86
N SER A 446 20.19 14.21 -19.99
CA SER A 446 19.16 14.93 -19.25
C SER A 446 18.91 14.37 -17.87
N ILE A 447 18.35 13.16 -17.79
CA ILE A 447 17.79 12.58 -16.57
C ILE A 447 18.41 11.22 -16.27
N PHE A 448 18.45 10.34 -17.27
CA PHE A 448 19.10 9.04 -17.16
C PHE A 448 20.56 9.16 -17.62
N LEU A 449 21.48 8.69 -16.80
CA LEU A 449 22.91 8.89 -16.98
C LEU A 449 23.64 7.54 -16.93
N GLU A 450 24.75 7.41 -17.67
CA GLU A 450 25.67 6.29 -17.47
C GLU A 450 26.25 6.32 -16.05
N CYS A 451 26.12 5.23 -15.29
CA CYS A 451 26.95 5.01 -14.10
C CYS A 451 27.22 3.52 -13.86
N LYS A 452 28.34 3.05 -14.41
CA LYS A 452 28.68 1.61 -14.46
C LYS A 452 28.92 0.93 -13.11
N SER A 453 29.32 1.68 -12.08
CA SER A 453 29.65 1.11 -10.76
C SER A 453 28.94 1.81 -9.60
N CYS A 454 28.04 2.77 -9.84
CA CYS A 454 27.42 3.53 -8.75
C CYS A 454 26.69 2.61 -7.77
N ALA A 455 25.90 1.65 -8.26
CA ALA A 455 25.15 0.75 -7.39
C ALA A 455 26.08 -0.16 -6.58
N GLU A 456 27.12 -0.72 -7.20
CA GLU A 456 28.12 -1.54 -6.54
C GLU A 456 28.93 -0.76 -5.50
N ASP A 457 29.30 0.49 -5.80
CA ASP A 457 30.01 1.37 -4.88
C ASP A 457 29.14 1.77 -3.69
N GLU A 458 27.86 2.12 -3.92
CA GLU A 458 26.90 2.42 -2.85
C GLU A 458 26.64 1.19 -1.96
N GLN A 459 26.55 -0.01 -2.55
CA GLN A 459 26.45 -1.24 -1.77
C GLN A 459 27.71 -1.46 -0.91
N ARG A 460 28.91 -1.29 -1.49
CA ARG A 460 30.17 -1.45 -0.75
C ARG A 460 30.27 -0.46 0.42
N LEU A 461 29.88 0.80 0.21
CA LEU A 461 29.83 1.80 1.28
C LEU A 461 28.85 1.39 2.40
N MET A 462 27.67 0.88 2.04
CA MET A 462 26.67 0.40 3.00
C MET A 462 27.22 -0.78 3.84
N GLU A 463 27.96 -1.70 3.22
CA GLU A 463 28.62 -2.83 3.89
C GLU A 463 29.76 -2.36 4.82
N GLU A 464 30.57 -1.39 4.38
CA GLU A 464 31.67 -0.80 5.17
C GLU A 464 31.16 -0.01 6.38
N GLU A 465 30.04 0.70 6.25
CA GLU A 465 29.40 1.45 7.33
C GLU A 465 28.67 0.53 8.35
N GLY A 466 28.60 -0.78 8.09
CA GLY A 466 27.92 -1.74 8.95
C GLY A 466 26.40 -1.53 9.02
N VAL A 467 25.82 -0.85 8.03
CA VAL A 467 24.39 -0.56 7.96
C VAL A 467 23.69 -1.76 7.33
N SER A 468 23.21 -2.68 8.17
CA SER A 468 22.38 -3.79 7.70
C SER A 468 20.93 -3.31 7.50
N GLY A 469 20.61 -2.88 6.28
CA GLY A 469 19.23 -2.82 5.78
C GLY A 469 18.34 -1.67 6.29
N GLY A 470 18.02 -0.76 5.38
CA GLY A 470 16.62 -0.38 5.08
C GLY A 470 15.79 0.32 6.16
N GLY A 471 16.36 0.97 7.16
CA GLY A 471 15.62 1.77 8.16
C GLY A 471 15.85 3.27 8.00
N TRP A 472 14.81 4.11 8.13
CA TRP A 472 15.04 5.43 8.68
C TRP A 472 15.54 5.13 10.09
N GLN A 473 16.76 5.52 10.42
CA GLN A 473 17.10 5.66 11.82
C GLN A 473 16.27 6.85 12.31
N GLU A 474 14.97 6.67 12.56
CA GLU A 474 14.35 7.38 13.65
C GLU A 474 15.29 7.09 14.82
N ALA A 475 16.08 8.10 15.17
CA ALA A 475 16.73 8.12 16.45
C ALA A 475 15.63 7.69 17.42
N ASP A 476 15.92 6.68 18.22
CA ASP A 476 15.05 6.12 19.24
C ASP A 476 14.67 7.25 20.21
N ILE A 477 13.75 8.15 19.79
CA ILE A 477 13.41 9.40 20.48
C ILE A 477 12.76 9.01 21.81
N GLU A 478 11.96 7.95 21.82
CA GLU A 478 11.42 7.37 23.06
C GLU A 478 12.54 6.80 23.94
N GLY A 479 13.52 6.08 23.38
CA GLY A 479 14.68 5.59 24.14
C GLY A 479 15.63 6.69 24.60
N GLU A 480 15.78 7.80 23.88
CA GLU A 480 16.55 8.97 24.28
C GLU A 480 15.81 9.81 25.33
N ILE A 481 14.49 9.95 25.24
CA ILE A 481 13.64 10.55 26.28
C ILE A 481 13.71 9.68 27.54
N ALA A 482 13.55 8.36 27.43
CA ALA A 482 13.65 7.44 28.56
C ALA A 482 15.05 7.46 29.21
N ARG A 483 16.12 7.50 28.41
CA ARG A 483 17.50 7.67 28.92
C ARG A 483 17.70 9.04 29.57
N GLY A 484 17.11 10.10 29.00
CA GLY A 484 17.12 11.45 29.56
C GLY A 484 16.41 11.51 30.92
N GLU A 485 15.23 10.92 31.03
CA GLU A 485 14.46 10.82 32.26
C GLU A 485 15.17 9.95 33.32
N GLU A 486 15.79 8.83 32.93
CA GLU A 486 16.59 8.00 33.84
C GLU A 486 17.81 8.77 34.36
N LEU A 487 18.51 9.51 33.48
CA LEU A 487 19.66 10.32 33.87
C LEU A 487 19.27 11.44 34.82
N GLU A 488 18.11 12.08 34.60
CA GLU A 488 17.58 13.11 35.48
C GLU A 488 17.15 12.53 36.83
N MET A 489 16.49 11.36 36.84
CA MET A 489 16.12 10.65 38.06
C MET A 489 17.36 10.28 38.89
N ARG A 490 18.41 9.73 38.27
CA ARG A 490 19.69 9.45 38.94
C ARG A 490 20.33 10.70 39.51
N ARG A 491 20.28 11.84 38.79
CA ARG A 491 20.80 13.12 39.29
C ARG A 491 20.02 13.63 40.49
N ARG A 492 18.69 13.47 40.52
CA ARG A 492 17.84 13.82 41.67
C ARG A 492 18.13 12.91 42.86
N LEU A 493 18.31 11.60 42.65
CA LEU A 493 18.65 10.65 43.70
C LEU A 493 20.00 10.98 44.36
N ARG A 494 21.03 11.27 43.55
CA ARG A 494 22.36 11.64 44.05
C ARG A 494 22.32 12.92 44.90
N LYS A 495 21.55 13.93 44.47
CA LYS A 495 21.35 15.16 45.26
C LYS A 495 20.62 14.89 46.58
N ALA A 496 19.65 13.98 46.59
CA ALA A 496 18.93 13.59 47.80
C ALA A 496 19.83 12.84 48.79
N GLU A 497 20.69 11.94 48.30
CA GLU A 497 21.69 11.23 49.11
C GLU A 497 22.74 12.18 49.69
N GLU A 498 23.26 13.11 48.88
CA GLU A 498 24.20 14.14 49.34
C GLU A 498 23.55 15.03 50.43
N ALA A 499 22.27 15.39 50.27
CA ALA A 499 21.53 16.16 51.27
C ALA A 499 21.27 15.35 52.56
N ALA A 500 20.94 14.07 52.45
CA ALA A 500 20.74 13.17 53.59
C ALA A 500 22.06 12.93 54.36
N ALA A 501 23.18 12.76 53.65
CA ALA A 501 24.51 12.65 54.25
C ALA A 501 24.92 13.94 54.99
N ARG A 502 24.60 15.12 54.43
CA ARG A 502 24.80 16.41 55.12
C ARG A 502 23.95 16.50 56.39
N ARG A 503 22.68 16.08 56.35
CA ARG A 503 21.81 16.06 57.54
C ARG A 503 22.34 15.12 58.63
N ARG A 504 22.83 13.93 58.28
CA ARG A 504 23.45 12.98 59.23
C ARG A 504 24.68 13.56 59.92
N LYS A 505 25.55 14.26 59.17
CA LYS A 505 26.73 14.95 59.73
C LYS A 505 26.36 16.11 60.66
N VAL A 506 25.21 16.74 60.46
CA VAL A 506 24.71 17.81 61.35
C VAL A 506 24.12 17.21 62.63
N THR A 507 23.41 16.09 62.55
CA THR A 507 22.88 15.39 63.73
C THR A 507 23.96 14.72 64.58
N GLU A 508 25.05 14.22 63.98
CA GLU A 508 26.20 13.67 64.73
C GLU A 508 27.04 14.75 65.42
N LYS A 509 27.04 15.99 64.91
CA LYS A 509 27.71 17.14 65.54
C LYS A 509 26.86 17.88 66.58
N GLY A 510 25.56 17.63 66.63
CA GLY A 510 24.64 18.23 67.60
C GLY A 510 24.39 17.38 68.86
N GLY A 511 25.02 16.22 68.97
CA GLY A 511 24.89 15.29 70.10
C GLY A 511 26.13 15.16 70.98
N SER A 512 27.01 16.17 70.98
CA SER A 512 28.17 16.29 71.88
C SER A 512 27.93 17.40 72.90
#